data_AF-A0A166K2V9-F1
#
_entry.id   AF-A0A166K2V9-F1
#
_cell.length_a   1.000
_cell.length_b   1.000
_cell.length_c   1.000
_cell.angle_alpha   90.00
_cell.angle_beta   90.00
_cell.angle_gamma   90.00
#
_symmetry.space_group_name_H-M   'P 1'
#
loop_
_entity.id
_entity.type
_entity.pdbx_description
1 polymer ?
#
loop_
_entity_poly.entity_id
_entity_poly.type
_entity_poly.pdbx_seq_one_letter_code
_entity_poly.pdbx_strand_id
1 'polypeptide(L)'
;MTYTQTSDPNIRECVQSWRNLNVDEQLALFLFIYEEMGSSITPAAPEASTVSPEIAEGLCNQVKELTHEQQLQIQRDIITKKDTQISREYGSLSDTTKLLFWYRLAQEMESGRIIPLPAGYQLSSASQRLLDKVKALPFEQQINTFRDYVSPMGAEPKAGAEI
;
A
#
# COMPACT_ATOMS: atom_id res chain seq x y z
N MET A 1 10.39 11.65 -8.73
CA MET A 1 9.25 12.40 -8.15
C MET A 1 9.48 12.71 -6.67
N THR A 2 9.04 13.88 -6.17
CA THR A 2 9.03 14.22 -4.73
C THR A 2 7.71 13.73 -4.13
N TYR A 3 7.73 12.65 -3.34
CA TYR A 3 6.55 12.20 -2.59
C TYR A 3 6.37 13.04 -1.32
N THR A 4 5.13 13.16 -0.86
CA THR A 4 4.78 13.86 0.38
C THR A 4 5.30 13.03 1.54
N GLN A 5 6.30 13.54 2.25
CA GLN A 5 6.80 12.94 3.48
C GLN A 5 6.43 13.84 4.65
N THR A 6 5.69 13.28 5.60
CA THR A 6 5.24 13.97 6.80
C THR A 6 6.43 14.20 7.74
N SER A 7 6.53 15.40 8.29
CA SER A 7 7.62 15.78 9.21
C SER A 7 7.44 15.24 10.64
N ASP A 8 6.26 14.68 10.95
CA ASP A 8 5.94 14.11 12.27
C ASP A 8 6.89 12.96 12.61
N PRO A 9 7.60 13.02 13.76
CA PRO A 9 8.61 12.03 14.11
C PRO A 9 8.03 10.64 14.35
N ASN A 10 6.80 10.53 14.88
CA ASN A 10 6.17 9.23 15.15
C ASN A 10 5.82 8.53 13.84
N ILE A 11 5.28 9.28 12.87
CA ILE A 11 4.99 8.77 11.52
C ILE A 11 6.29 8.29 10.85
N ARG A 12 7.34 9.12 10.89
CA ARG A 12 8.64 8.79 10.30
C ARG A 12 9.26 7.55 10.92
N GLU A 13 9.24 7.41 12.24
CA GLU A 13 9.76 6.23 12.93
C GLU A 13 8.97 4.96 12.54
N CYS A 14 7.64 5.05 12.47
CA CYS A 14 6.79 3.94 12.06
C CYS A 14 7.11 3.51 10.62
N VAL A 15 7.13 4.44 9.67
CA VAL A 15 7.42 4.15 8.26
C VAL A 15 8.84 3.57 8.09
N GLN A 16 9.84 4.10 8.78
CA GLN A 16 11.20 3.56 8.73
C GLN A 16 11.27 2.14 9.29
N SER A 17 10.64 1.90 10.45
CA SER A 17 10.57 0.57 11.05
C SER A 17 9.86 -0.42 10.13
N TRP A 18 8.78 0.01 9.48
CA TRP A 18 8.03 -0.79 8.52
C TRP A 18 8.90 -1.21 7.34
N ARG A 19 9.60 -0.25 6.72
CA ARG A 19 10.44 -0.50 5.54
C ARG A 19 11.67 -1.38 5.83
N ASN A 20 12.05 -1.53 7.10
CA ASN A 20 13.12 -2.43 7.53
C ASN A 20 12.66 -3.88 7.72
N LEU A 21 11.36 -4.16 7.73
CA LEU A 21 10.84 -5.53 7.70
C LEU A 21 11.15 -6.18 6.34
N ASN A 22 11.14 -7.50 6.29
CA ASN A 22 11.23 -8.18 4.99
C ASN A 22 9.95 -7.92 4.16
N VAL A 23 10.01 -8.10 2.84
CA VAL A 23 8.90 -7.73 1.93
C VAL A 23 7.59 -8.45 2.26
N ASP A 24 7.66 -9.72 2.66
CA ASP A 24 6.45 -10.48 2.99
C ASP A 24 5.87 -10.06 4.35
N GLU A 25 6.72 -9.72 5.32
CA GLU A 25 6.27 -9.11 6.59
C GLU A 25 5.69 -7.71 6.39
N GLN A 26 6.26 -6.94 5.46
CA GLN A 26 5.76 -5.64 5.05
C GLN A 26 4.34 -5.75 4.50
N LEU A 27 4.10 -6.71 3.59
CA LEU A 27 2.78 -7.00 3.03
C LEU A 27 1.81 -7.52 4.08
N ALA A 28 2.23 -8.53 4.85
CA ALA A 28 1.38 -9.10 5.88
C ALA A 28 0.94 -8.03 6.87
N LEU A 29 1.85 -7.21 7.39
CA LEU A 29 1.53 -6.12 8.30
C LEU A 29 0.52 -5.15 7.67
N PHE A 30 0.69 -4.78 6.40
CA PHE A 30 -0.24 -3.90 5.70
C PHE A 30 -1.67 -4.47 5.66
N LEU A 31 -1.78 -5.76 5.36
CA LEU A 31 -3.06 -6.47 5.32
C LEU A 31 -3.68 -6.62 6.71
N PHE A 32 -2.91 -6.99 7.73
CA PHE A 32 -3.39 -7.07 9.11
C PHE A 32 -3.94 -5.72 9.60
N ILE A 33 -3.25 -4.63 9.29
CA ILE A 33 -3.72 -3.31 9.66
C ILE A 33 -5.03 -2.98 8.94
N TYR A 34 -5.15 -3.33 7.67
CA TYR A 34 -6.42 -3.21 6.94
C TYR A 34 -7.52 -4.09 7.53
N GLU A 35 -7.29 -5.35 7.87
CA GLU A 35 -8.30 -6.23 8.49
C GLU A 35 -8.80 -5.66 9.82
N GLU A 36 -7.89 -5.14 10.64
CA GLU A 36 -8.20 -4.57 11.96
C GLU A 36 -8.90 -3.21 11.88
N MET A 37 -8.70 -2.46 10.79
CA MET A 37 -9.08 -1.04 10.71
C MET A 37 -9.90 -0.68 9.45
N GLY A 38 -10.29 -1.67 8.64
CA GLY A 38 -10.62 -1.54 7.21
C GLY A 38 -11.71 -0.55 6.86
N SER A 39 -12.74 -0.39 7.70
CA SER A 39 -13.79 0.60 7.47
C SER A 39 -13.39 2.02 7.86
N SER A 40 -12.40 2.16 8.74
CA SER A 40 -11.97 3.46 9.26
C SER A 40 -11.01 4.13 8.30
N ILE A 41 -10.02 3.43 7.74
CA ILE A 41 -8.93 4.03 6.92
C ILE A 41 -9.33 4.15 5.45
N THR A 42 -10.55 4.61 5.15
CA THR A 42 -10.92 4.87 3.75
C THR A 42 -10.11 6.08 3.25
N PRO A 43 -9.19 5.91 2.26
CA PRO A 43 -8.22 6.95 1.89
C PRO A 43 -8.84 8.17 1.19
N ALA A 44 -10.03 7.98 0.60
CA ALA A 44 -10.68 8.96 -0.22
C ALA A 44 -11.68 9.76 0.61
N ALA A 45 -11.24 10.91 1.13
CA ALA A 45 -12.17 12.03 1.24
C ALA A 45 -12.57 12.42 -0.20
N PRO A 46 -13.86 12.50 -0.54
CA PRO A 46 -14.33 12.86 -1.90
C PRO A 46 -13.73 14.17 -2.43
N GLU A 47 -13.29 15.05 -1.53
CA GLU A 47 -12.73 16.37 -1.80
C GLU A 47 -11.23 16.36 -2.19
N ALA A 48 -10.53 15.21 -2.10
CA ALA A 48 -9.11 15.14 -2.40
C ALA A 48 -8.86 15.23 -3.92
N SER A 49 -8.60 16.42 -4.45
CA SER A 49 -8.45 16.67 -5.91
C SER A 49 -7.34 15.87 -6.61
N THR A 50 -6.48 15.17 -5.86
CA THR A 50 -5.38 14.35 -6.39
C THR A 50 -5.71 12.87 -6.49
N VAL A 51 -6.84 12.42 -5.96
CA VAL A 51 -7.25 11.01 -6.04
C VAL A 51 -7.89 10.74 -7.39
N SER A 52 -7.53 9.62 -8.02
CA SER A 52 -8.13 9.17 -9.27
C SER A 52 -8.69 7.75 -9.09
N PRO A 53 -9.94 7.61 -8.62
CA PRO A 53 -10.54 6.30 -8.33
C PRO A 53 -10.55 5.35 -9.52
N GLU A 54 -10.84 5.86 -10.71
CA GLU A 54 -10.92 5.09 -11.95
C GLU A 54 -9.55 4.55 -12.38
N ILE A 55 -8.47 5.32 -12.11
CA ILE A 55 -7.10 4.89 -12.40
C ILE A 55 -6.67 3.79 -11.43
N ALA A 56 -6.94 3.96 -10.13
CA ALA A 56 -6.65 2.94 -9.13
C ALA A 56 -7.44 1.66 -9.39
N GLU A 57 -8.71 1.77 -9.78
CA GLU A 57 -9.55 0.63 -10.16
C GLU A 57 -9.04 -0.06 -11.43
N GLY A 58 -8.68 0.70 -12.47
CA GLY A 58 -8.11 0.16 -13.69
C GLY A 58 -6.84 -0.65 -13.44
N LEU A 59 -5.92 -0.14 -12.62
CA LEU A 59 -4.71 -0.86 -12.23
C LEU A 59 -5.01 -2.09 -11.38
N CYS A 60 -5.96 -1.99 -10.43
CA CYS A 60 -6.42 -3.14 -9.64
C CYS A 60 -7.00 -4.25 -10.52
N ASN A 61 -7.82 -3.89 -11.51
CA ASN A 61 -8.39 -4.84 -12.46
C ASN A 61 -7.32 -5.58 -13.27
N GLN A 62 -6.23 -4.92 -13.68
CA GLN A 62 -5.11 -5.62 -14.31
C GLN A 62 -4.49 -6.70 -13.42
N VAL A 63 -4.39 -6.43 -12.10
CA VAL A 63 -3.83 -7.41 -11.14
C VAL A 63 -4.80 -8.56 -10.91
N LYS A 64 -6.12 -8.30 -10.85
CA LYS A 64 -7.17 -9.30 -10.62
C LYS A 64 -7.22 -10.40 -11.69
N GLU A 65 -6.91 -10.08 -12.94
CA GLU A 65 -6.91 -11.04 -14.06
C GLU A 65 -5.76 -12.06 -14.00
N LEU A 66 -4.83 -11.90 -13.05
CA LEU A 66 -3.65 -12.74 -12.91
C LEU A 66 -3.86 -13.85 -11.88
N THR A 67 -3.02 -14.88 -11.93
CA THR A 67 -3.00 -15.93 -10.91
C THR A 67 -2.55 -15.39 -9.55
N HIS A 68 -2.98 -16.01 -8.45
CA HIS A 68 -2.60 -15.59 -7.10
C HIS A 68 -1.08 -15.45 -6.88
N GLU A 69 -0.28 -16.34 -7.48
CA GLU A 69 1.18 -16.25 -7.42
C GLU A 69 1.71 -14.98 -8.12
N GLN A 70 1.17 -14.66 -9.30
CA GLN A 70 1.52 -13.44 -10.03
C GLN A 70 1.05 -12.18 -9.30
N GLN A 71 -0.15 -12.21 -8.70
CA GLN A 71 -0.67 -11.12 -7.87
C GLN A 71 0.25 -10.82 -6.68
N LEU A 72 0.70 -11.87 -5.97
CA LEU A 72 1.66 -11.72 -4.88
C LEU A 72 3.01 -11.19 -5.40
N GLN A 73 3.48 -11.69 -6.54
CA GLN A 73 4.73 -11.22 -7.12
C GLN A 73 4.67 -9.75 -7.53
N ILE A 74 3.54 -9.27 -8.06
CA ILE A 74 3.33 -7.85 -8.37
C ILE A 74 3.41 -6.99 -7.11
N GLN A 75 2.73 -7.40 -6.04
CA GLN A 75 2.79 -6.69 -4.76
C GLN A 75 4.23 -6.58 -4.25
N ARG A 76 5.01 -7.67 -4.33
CA ARG A 76 6.44 -7.69 -4.00
C ARG A 76 7.26 -6.78 -4.94
N ASP A 77 6.98 -6.83 -6.23
CA ASP A 77 7.68 -6.05 -7.26
C ASP A 77 7.43 -4.53 -7.08
N ILE A 78 6.23 -4.12 -6.67
CA ILE A 78 5.91 -2.73 -6.31
C ILE A 78 6.72 -2.28 -5.09
N ILE A 79 6.72 -3.05 -4.00
CA ILE A 79 7.46 -2.71 -2.77
C ILE A 79 8.97 -2.63 -3.05
N THR A 80 9.50 -3.57 -3.83
CA THR A 80 10.92 -3.64 -4.16
C THR A 80 11.34 -2.74 -5.32
N LYS A 81 10.39 -1.94 -5.86
CA LYS A 81 10.61 -1.02 -6.98
C LYS A 81 11.20 -1.67 -8.23
N LYS A 82 10.84 -2.92 -8.48
CA LYS A 82 11.34 -3.65 -9.65
C LYS A 82 10.78 -3.01 -10.91
N ASP A 83 11.58 -2.92 -11.97
CA ASP A 83 11.18 -2.31 -13.23
C ASP A 83 10.24 -3.22 -14.05
N THR A 84 8.99 -3.30 -13.64
CA THR A 84 7.91 -3.99 -14.35
C THR A 84 6.88 -3.01 -14.91
N GLN A 85 6.03 -3.45 -15.83
CA GLN A 85 4.97 -2.58 -16.36
C GLN A 85 4.06 -2.06 -15.23
N ILE A 86 3.53 -2.95 -14.40
CA ILE A 86 2.64 -2.56 -13.28
C ILE A 86 3.36 -1.68 -12.27
N SER A 87 4.64 -1.95 -11.98
CA SER A 87 5.42 -1.12 -11.05
C SER A 87 5.64 0.30 -11.59
N ARG A 88 5.76 0.49 -12.91
CA ARG A 88 5.85 1.83 -13.53
C ARG A 88 4.51 2.55 -13.57
N GLU A 89 3.44 1.83 -13.93
CA GLU A 89 2.07 2.37 -13.89
C GLU A 89 1.72 2.84 -12.47
N TYR A 90 2.00 2.01 -11.46
CA TYR A 90 1.89 2.37 -10.05
C TYR A 90 2.77 3.59 -9.71
N GLY A 91 4.02 3.61 -10.18
CA GLY A 91 4.98 4.69 -9.92
C GLY A 91 4.48 6.06 -10.38
N SER A 92 3.74 6.12 -11.50
CA SER A 92 3.13 7.34 -12.05
C SER A 92 1.89 7.86 -11.31
N LEU A 93 1.34 7.09 -10.36
CA LEU A 93 0.17 7.51 -9.59
C LEU A 93 0.53 8.58 -8.55
N SER A 94 -0.43 9.46 -8.25
CA SER A 94 -0.33 10.33 -7.09
C SER A 94 -0.27 9.52 -5.79
N ASP A 95 0.36 10.06 -4.74
CA ASP A 95 0.49 9.41 -3.44
C ASP A 95 -0.85 8.93 -2.87
N THR A 96 -1.91 9.74 -3.02
CA THR A 96 -3.28 9.39 -2.58
C THR A 96 -3.87 8.26 -3.41
N THR A 97 -3.62 8.25 -4.73
CA THR A 97 -4.10 7.19 -5.64
C THR A 97 -3.35 5.87 -5.41
N LYS A 98 -2.05 5.92 -5.07
CA LYS A 98 -1.27 4.75 -4.64
C LYS A 98 -1.89 4.09 -3.41
N LEU A 99 -2.24 4.89 -2.40
CA LEU A 99 -2.91 4.39 -1.20
C LEU A 99 -4.27 3.77 -1.53
N LEU A 100 -5.06 4.42 -2.41
CA LEU A 100 -6.34 3.87 -2.86
C LEU A 100 -6.19 2.54 -3.61
N PHE A 101 -5.16 2.38 -4.44
CA PHE A 101 -4.87 1.12 -5.13
C PHE A 101 -4.67 -0.03 -4.13
N TRP A 102 -3.85 0.17 -3.09
CA TRP A 102 -3.63 -0.86 -2.07
C TRP A 102 -4.90 -1.18 -1.28
N TYR A 103 -5.72 -0.18 -0.99
CA TYR A 103 -7.03 -0.37 -0.37
C TYR A 103 -7.96 -1.23 -1.24
N ARG A 104 -7.98 -0.99 -2.55
CA ARG A 104 -8.76 -1.82 -3.50
C ARG A 104 -8.26 -3.26 -3.56
N LEU A 105 -6.94 -3.49 -3.56
CA LEU A 105 -6.40 -4.85 -3.50
C LEU A 105 -6.90 -5.59 -2.25
N ALA A 106 -6.86 -4.95 -1.08
CA ALA A 106 -7.30 -5.54 0.17
C ALA A 106 -8.82 -5.86 0.18
N GLN A 107 -9.65 -4.97 -0.34
CA GLN A 107 -11.09 -5.26 -0.53
C GLN A 107 -11.34 -6.47 -1.44
N GLU A 108 -10.53 -6.61 -2.49
CA GLU A 108 -10.67 -7.72 -3.43
C GLU A 108 -10.15 -9.04 -2.85
N MET A 109 -9.28 -9.00 -1.82
CA MET A 109 -8.89 -10.19 -1.04
C MET A 109 -10.07 -10.77 -0.25
N GLU A 110 -10.94 -9.92 0.31
CA GLU A 110 -12.17 -10.38 1.00
C GLU A 110 -13.10 -11.16 0.05
N SER A 111 -13.12 -10.77 -1.23
CA SER A 111 -13.88 -11.45 -2.28
C SER A 111 -13.16 -12.66 -2.89
N GLY A 112 -11.92 -12.93 -2.48
CA GLY A 112 -11.07 -14.01 -3.01
C GLY A 112 -10.57 -13.80 -4.43
N ARG A 113 -10.69 -12.58 -5.00
CA ARG A 113 -10.21 -12.24 -6.35
C ARG A 113 -8.75 -11.80 -6.35
N ILE A 114 -8.26 -11.27 -5.23
CA ILE A 114 -6.85 -11.10 -4.95
C ILE A 114 -6.42 -12.14 -3.92
N ILE A 115 -5.17 -12.63 -4.03
CA ILE A 115 -4.58 -13.58 -3.11
C ILE A 115 -4.79 -13.14 -1.65
N PRO A 116 -5.56 -13.90 -0.85
CA PRO A 116 -5.79 -13.54 0.55
C PRO A 116 -4.55 -13.86 1.38
N LEU A 117 -4.50 -13.28 2.57
CA LEU A 117 -3.52 -13.66 3.56
C LEU A 117 -3.71 -15.15 3.93
N PRO A 118 -2.62 -15.95 4.05
CA PRO A 118 -2.73 -17.34 4.45
C PRO A 118 -3.44 -17.49 5.80
N ALA A 119 -4.39 -18.42 5.88
CA ALA A 119 -5.10 -18.69 7.13
C ALA A 119 -4.11 -19.07 8.24
N GLY A 120 -4.21 -18.38 9.38
CA GLY A 120 -3.33 -18.61 10.52
C GLY A 120 -1.92 -18.02 10.37
N TYR A 121 -1.70 -17.10 9.42
CA TYR A 121 -0.46 -16.33 9.38
C TYR A 121 -0.25 -15.61 10.72
N GLN A 122 0.97 -15.69 11.26
CA GLN A 122 1.34 -15.00 12.49
C GLN A 122 2.36 -13.91 12.19
N LEU A 123 2.02 -12.67 12.57
CA LEU A 123 2.99 -11.58 12.55
C LEU A 123 4.18 -11.91 13.43
N SER A 124 5.38 -11.54 12.99
CA SER A 124 6.55 -11.59 13.85
C SER A 124 6.39 -10.60 15.00
N SER A 125 7.17 -10.79 16.07
CA SER A 125 7.15 -9.86 17.20
C SER A 125 7.49 -8.43 16.81
N ALA A 126 8.28 -8.23 15.75
CA ALA A 126 8.59 -6.90 15.22
C ALA A 126 7.36 -6.28 14.52
N SER A 127 6.72 -7.03 13.63
CA SER A 127 5.50 -6.58 12.95
C SER A 127 4.35 -6.36 13.91
N GLN A 128 4.17 -7.22 14.92
CA GLN A 128 3.13 -7.05 15.95
C GLN A 128 3.32 -5.75 16.74
N ARG A 129 4.55 -5.45 17.18
CA ARG A 129 4.83 -4.17 17.87
C ARG A 129 4.55 -2.97 16.99
N LEU A 130 4.80 -3.08 15.69
CA LEU A 130 4.54 -2.00 14.75
C LEU A 130 3.02 -1.84 14.50
N LEU A 131 2.28 -2.94 14.39
CA LEU A 131 0.81 -2.93 14.37
C LEU A 131 0.24 -2.19 15.59
N ASP A 132 0.69 -2.55 16.79
CA ASP A 132 0.23 -1.92 18.03
C ASP A 132 0.56 -0.42 18.07
N LYS A 133 1.76 -0.04 17.62
CA LYS A 133 2.16 1.38 17.49
C LYS A 133 1.24 2.13 16.52
N VAL A 134 0.98 1.60 15.33
CA VAL A 134 0.12 2.23 14.32
C VAL A 134 -1.31 2.36 14.84
N LYS A 135 -1.85 1.33 15.49
CA LYS A 135 -3.20 1.37 16.08
C LYS A 135 -3.35 2.44 17.17
N ALA A 136 -2.29 2.76 17.88
CA ALA A 136 -2.29 3.79 18.92
C ALA A 136 -2.20 5.23 18.36
N LEU A 137 -1.84 5.42 17.08
CA LEU A 137 -1.78 6.74 16.47
C LEU A 137 -3.20 7.32 16.28
N PRO A 138 -3.37 8.66 16.33
CA PRO A 138 -4.59 9.30 15.87
C PRO A 138 -4.92 8.95 14.42
N PHE A 139 -6.20 8.88 14.10
CA PHE A 139 -6.69 8.46 12.78
C PHE A 139 -6.02 9.17 11.59
N GLU A 140 -5.85 10.49 11.66
CA GLU A 140 -5.16 11.27 10.63
C GLU A 140 -3.69 10.84 10.46
N GLN A 141 -3.00 10.55 11.56
CA GLN A 141 -1.62 10.07 11.53
C GLN A 141 -1.50 8.65 10.99
N GLN A 142 -2.51 7.81 11.21
CA GLN A 142 -2.58 6.48 10.60
C GLN A 142 -2.64 6.60 9.08
N ILE A 143 -3.57 7.40 8.54
CA ILE A 143 -3.67 7.66 7.08
C ILE A 143 -2.34 8.19 6.53
N ASN A 144 -1.75 9.19 7.18
CA ASN A 144 -0.48 9.76 6.76
C ASN A 144 0.65 8.72 6.80
N THR A 145 0.66 7.81 7.79
CA THR A 145 1.61 6.70 7.86
C THR A 145 1.49 5.76 6.66
N PHE A 146 0.28 5.36 6.27
CA PHE A 146 0.11 4.52 5.09
C PHE A 146 0.48 5.24 3.81
N ARG A 147 0.05 6.49 3.64
CA ARG A 147 0.41 7.29 2.47
C ARG A 147 1.93 7.36 2.33
N ASP A 148 2.62 7.81 3.38
CA ASP A 148 4.08 7.95 3.38
C ASP A 148 4.82 6.62 3.19
N TYR A 149 4.22 5.50 3.61
CA TYR A 149 4.75 4.16 3.38
C TYR A 149 4.63 3.71 1.91
N VAL A 150 3.47 3.93 1.27
CA VAL A 150 3.19 3.46 -0.09
C VAL A 150 3.69 4.40 -1.20
N SER A 151 3.78 5.72 -0.93
CA SER A 151 4.25 6.73 -1.88
C SER A 151 5.60 6.42 -2.53
N PRO A 152 6.64 6.02 -1.78
CA PRO A 152 7.96 5.76 -2.37
C PRO A 152 8.04 4.44 -3.15
N MET A 153 7.00 3.60 -3.19
CA MET A 153 7.02 2.32 -3.91
C MET A 153 6.84 2.50 -5.43
N GLY A 154 7.03 1.41 -6.17
CA GLY A 154 6.97 1.40 -7.63
C GLY A 154 8.29 1.79 -8.29
N ALA A 155 8.37 1.51 -9.58
CA ALA A 155 9.47 1.94 -10.43
C ALA A 155 9.16 3.32 -11.02
N GLU A 156 10.21 4.10 -11.31
CA GLU A 156 10.02 5.38 -11.98
C GLU A 156 9.37 5.16 -13.36
N PRO A 157 8.45 6.04 -13.79
CA PRO A 157 7.93 5.98 -15.14
C PRO A 157 9.06 6.12 -16.16
N LYS A 158 8.89 5.52 -17.35
CA LYS A 158 9.85 5.73 -18.43
C LYS A 158 9.85 7.21 -18.84
N ALA A 159 11.00 7.70 -19.27
CA ALA A 159 11.14 9.06 -19.79
C ALA A 159 10.06 9.34 -20.86
N GLY A 160 9.30 10.42 -20.68
CA GLY A 160 8.19 10.81 -21.55
C GLY A 160 6.80 10.27 -21.17
N ALA A 161 6.66 9.54 -20.06
CA ALA A 161 5.37 9.10 -19.50
C ALA A 161 4.92 9.96 -18.30
N GLU A 162 5.48 11.15 -18.15
CA GLU A 162 5.08 12.13 -17.13
C GLU A 162 3.70 12.69 -17.51
N ILE A 163 2.74 12.61 -16.58
CA ILE A 163 1.37 13.12 -16.74
C ILE A 163 1.26 14.50 -16.12
#